data_AF-A0A4Q5IUV6-F1
#
_entry.id   AF-A0A4Q5IUV6-F1
#
_cell.length_a   1.000
_cell.length_b   1.000
_cell.length_c   1.000
_cell.angle_alpha   90.00
_cell.angle_beta   90.00
_cell.angle_gamma   90.00
#
_symmetry.space_group_name_H-M   'P 1'
#
loop_
_entity.id
_entity.type
_entity.pdbx_description
1 polymer ?
#
loop_
_entity_poly.entity_id
_entity_poly.type
_entity_poly.pdbx_seq_one_letter_code
_entity_poly.pdbx_strand_id
1 'polypeptide(L)'
;MLGLLVTGGAYAVLSPAQASDEAADQSTVDQGRALFLVGCASCHGKNGEGVTLQNGNQYGPPLAGVGAAAVDFQVGTGRMPMARPGVQAPKKDVLYSEEEISALAAYVASLGPGPAIPESDAYDPLAIPEEDREEAIVRGGEFFRTNCTACHNFAASGGALPGGKYAPSLRGVSDKHIYEAMLTGPQQMPVFSDEVLKSEEKRDIIAYLNSIEDAPRYGGGNMGAFGPVSEGLFAWLVGIGACVGFAVWIASSSTRSKKGTQS
;
A
#
# COMPACT_ATOMS: atom_id res chain seq x y z
N MET A 1 -21.36 -43.66 -40.74
CA MET A 1 -22.00 -42.41 -40.29
C MET A 1 -22.68 -42.49 -38.92
N LEU A 2 -22.92 -43.68 -38.34
CA LEU A 2 -23.40 -43.79 -36.96
C LEU A 2 -22.31 -43.56 -35.88
N GLY A 3 -21.04 -43.85 -36.19
CA GLY A 3 -19.94 -43.75 -35.21
C GLY A 3 -19.53 -42.31 -34.84
N LEU A 4 -19.76 -41.34 -35.72
CA LEU A 4 -19.42 -39.93 -35.46
C LEU A 4 -20.50 -39.18 -34.65
N LEU A 5 -21.74 -39.67 -34.68
CA LEU A 5 -22.86 -39.10 -33.93
C LEU A 5 -22.80 -39.49 -32.45
N VAL A 6 -22.31 -40.69 -32.15
CA VAL A 6 -22.20 -41.19 -30.76
C VAL A 6 -21.02 -40.55 -30.03
N THR A 7 -19.91 -40.25 -30.71
CA THR A 7 -18.78 -39.53 -30.10
C THR A 7 -19.00 -38.02 -30.03
N GLY A 8 -19.77 -37.42 -30.95
CA GLY A 8 -20.15 -36.01 -30.89
C GLY A 8 -21.20 -35.68 -29.80
N GLY A 9 -22.10 -36.61 -29.50
CA GLY A 9 -23.13 -36.42 -28.46
C GLY A 9 -22.60 -36.53 -27.03
N ALA A 10 -21.52 -37.29 -26.81
CA ALA A 10 -20.96 -37.49 -25.47
C ALA A 10 -20.15 -36.29 -24.94
N TYR A 11 -19.54 -35.49 -25.83
CA TYR A 11 -18.79 -34.28 -25.45
C TYR A 11 -19.69 -33.10 -25.04
N ALA A 12 -20.92 -33.03 -25.56
CA ALA A 12 -21.86 -31.94 -25.23
C ALA A 12 -22.45 -32.05 -23.80
N VAL A 13 -22.40 -33.23 -23.18
CA VAL A 13 -22.97 -33.47 -21.84
C VAL A 13 -21.97 -33.20 -20.71
N LEU A 14 -20.67 -33.13 -21.02
CA LEU A 14 -19.60 -32.96 -20.02
C LEU A 14 -19.09 -31.51 -19.86
N SER A 15 -19.55 -30.54 -20.67
CA SER A 15 -19.08 -29.14 -20.60
C SER A 15 -20.16 -28.05 -20.33
N PRO A 16 -21.20 -28.25 -19.50
CA PRO A 16 -22.02 -27.12 -19.06
C PRO A 16 -21.32 -26.19 -18.06
N ALA A 17 -20.24 -26.64 -17.39
CA ALA A 17 -19.54 -25.85 -16.35
C ALA A 17 -18.58 -24.77 -16.91
N GLN A 18 -17.88 -25.04 -18.02
CA GLN A 18 -16.96 -24.05 -18.62
C GLN A 18 -17.70 -22.92 -19.33
N ALA A 19 -18.87 -23.19 -19.92
CA ALA A 19 -19.67 -22.16 -20.59
C ALA A 19 -20.30 -21.17 -19.59
N SER A 20 -20.59 -21.61 -18.35
CA SER A 20 -21.07 -20.71 -17.29
C SER A 20 -19.96 -19.84 -16.70
N ASP A 21 -18.75 -20.38 -16.55
CA ASP A 21 -17.60 -19.64 -16.00
C ASP A 21 -17.11 -18.57 -16.98
N GLU A 22 -16.99 -18.89 -18.28
CA GLU A 22 -16.61 -17.90 -19.32
C GLU A 22 -17.68 -16.79 -19.50
N ALA A 23 -18.96 -17.14 -19.38
CA ALA A 23 -20.04 -16.16 -19.45
C ALA A 23 -20.08 -15.24 -18.22
N ALA A 24 -19.79 -15.78 -17.03
CA ALA A 24 -19.67 -15.00 -15.80
C ALA A 24 -18.46 -14.06 -15.85
N ASP A 25 -17.31 -14.53 -16.35
CA ASP A 25 -16.11 -13.71 -16.55
C ASP A 25 -16.35 -12.57 -17.54
N GLN A 26 -16.98 -12.86 -18.69
CA GLN A 26 -17.28 -11.82 -19.69
C GLN A 26 -18.28 -10.78 -19.15
N SER A 27 -19.29 -11.21 -18.39
CA SER A 27 -20.25 -10.27 -17.79
C SER A 27 -19.59 -9.31 -16.78
N THR A 28 -18.60 -9.80 -16.04
CA THR A 28 -17.81 -9.00 -15.08
C THR A 28 -16.92 -8.00 -15.80
N VAL A 29 -16.27 -8.42 -16.89
CA VAL A 29 -15.48 -7.54 -17.77
C VAL A 29 -16.36 -6.43 -18.38
N ASP A 30 -17.57 -6.76 -18.84
CA ASP A 30 -18.49 -5.79 -19.43
C ASP A 30 -18.99 -4.76 -18.40
N GLN A 31 -19.28 -5.20 -17.17
CA GLN A 31 -19.61 -4.32 -16.04
C GLN A 31 -18.43 -3.39 -15.70
N GLY A 32 -17.22 -3.95 -15.61
CA GLY A 32 -15.99 -3.20 -15.37
C GLY A 32 -15.75 -2.15 -16.45
N ARG A 33 -15.99 -2.49 -17.71
CA ARG A 33 -15.88 -1.56 -18.83
C ARG A 33 -16.89 -0.42 -18.72
N ALA A 34 -18.13 -0.69 -18.29
CA ALA A 34 -19.13 0.34 -18.10
C ALA A 34 -18.72 1.35 -17.01
N LEU A 35 -18.21 0.86 -15.87
CA LEU A 35 -17.67 1.70 -14.80
C LEU A 35 -16.46 2.51 -15.29
N PHE A 36 -15.55 1.86 -16.02
CA PHE A 36 -14.35 2.48 -16.56
C PHE A 36 -14.65 3.65 -17.51
N LEU A 37 -15.66 3.50 -18.37
CA LEU A 37 -16.09 4.56 -19.29
C LEU A 37 -16.60 5.81 -18.57
N VAL A 38 -17.16 5.65 -17.37
CA VAL A 38 -17.68 6.76 -16.55
C VAL A 38 -16.58 7.40 -15.70
N GLY A 39 -15.75 6.58 -15.05
CA GLY A 39 -14.82 7.03 -14.02
C GLY A 39 -13.37 7.25 -14.45
N CYS A 40 -12.93 6.61 -15.55
CA CYS A 40 -11.50 6.47 -15.86
C CYS A 40 -11.14 6.92 -17.29
N ALA A 41 -12.05 6.74 -18.25
CA ALA A 41 -11.77 6.92 -19.67
C ALA A 41 -11.37 8.34 -20.09
N SER A 42 -11.76 9.36 -19.32
CA SER A 42 -11.34 10.75 -19.57
C SER A 42 -9.82 10.95 -19.45
N CYS A 43 -9.16 10.14 -18.62
CA CYS A 43 -7.72 10.20 -18.39
C CYS A 43 -6.98 9.07 -19.11
N HIS A 44 -7.56 7.87 -19.10
CA HIS A 44 -6.90 6.66 -19.60
C HIS A 44 -7.35 6.24 -21.01
N GLY A 45 -8.17 7.03 -21.71
CA GLY A 45 -8.72 6.66 -23.02
C GLY A 45 -9.89 5.68 -22.90
N LYS A 46 -10.68 5.51 -23.96
CA LYS A 46 -11.92 4.70 -23.89
C LYS A 46 -11.66 3.19 -23.79
N ASN A 47 -10.45 2.77 -24.17
CA ASN A 47 -10.00 1.38 -24.16
C ASN A 47 -8.73 1.22 -23.32
N GLY A 48 -8.41 2.15 -22.42
CA GLY A 48 -7.21 2.09 -21.58
C GLY A 48 -5.90 2.40 -22.33
N GLU A 49 -5.96 3.01 -23.51
CA GLU A 49 -4.82 3.34 -24.36
C GLU A 49 -3.95 4.51 -23.83
N GLY A 50 -4.41 5.20 -22.79
CA GLY A 50 -3.80 6.42 -22.27
C GLY A 50 -4.12 7.66 -23.09
N VAL A 51 -3.83 8.84 -22.53
CA VAL A 51 -4.03 10.13 -23.20
C VAL A 51 -2.75 10.94 -23.12
N THR A 52 -2.13 11.19 -24.27
CA THR A 52 -0.91 12.01 -24.36
C THR A 52 -1.25 13.48 -24.57
N LEU A 53 -0.69 14.35 -23.74
CA LEU A 53 -0.80 15.80 -23.83
C LEU A 53 0.15 16.36 -24.92
N GLN A 54 -0.12 17.58 -25.38
CA GLN A 54 0.69 18.24 -26.42
C GLN A 54 2.18 18.42 -26.04
N ASN A 55 2.49 18.48 -24.75
CA ASN A 55 3.86 18.58 -24.23
C ASN A 55 4.58 17.22 -24.16
N GLY A 56 3.98 16.14 -24.64
CA GLY A 56 4.53 14.78 -24.61
C GLY A 56 4.29 14.01 -23.30
N ASN A 57 3.73 14.65 -22.27
CA ASN A 57 3.41 13.97 -21.01
C ASN A 57 2.10 13.19 -21.11
N GLN A 58 1.97 12.09 -20.37
CA GLN A 58 0.70 11.37 -20.25
C GLN A 58 -0.21 12.06 -19.24
N TYR A 59 -1.44 12.38 -19.65
CA TYR A 59 -2.50 12.83 -18.74
C TYR A 59 -2.97 11.67 -17.86
N GLY A 60 -3.23 10.51 -18.47
CA GLY A 60 -3.29 9.21 -17.82
C GLY A 60 -2.48 8.22 -18.65
N PRO A 61 -1.64 7.38 -18.01
CA PRO A 61 -0.85 6.38 -18.73
C PRO A 61 -1.74 5.29 -19.34
N PRO A 62 -1.23 4.54 -20.33
CA PRO A 62 -1.89 3.32 -20.79
C PRO A 62 -2.00 2.30 -19.66
N LEU A 63 -3.07 1.50 -19.69
CA LEU A 63 -3.38 0.50 -18.67
C LEU A 63 -3.18 -0.94 -19.14
N ALA A 64 -2.91 -1.16 -20.43
CA ALA A 64 -2.54 -2.48 -20.91
C ALA A 64 -1.27 -2.97 -20.19
N GLY A 65 -1.37 -4.12 -19.53
CA GLY A 65 -0.27 -4.78 -18.82
C GLY A 65 0.01 -4.32 -17.38
N VAL A 66 -0.77 -3.38 -16.82
CA VAL A 66 -0.61 -3.00 -15.41
C VAL A 66 -1.12 -4.07 -14.44
N GLY A 67 -2.07 -4.91 -14.88
CA GLY A 67 -2.63 -6.02 -14.12
C GLY A 67 -3.81 -5.65 -13.21
N ALA A 68 -4.53 -6.69 -12.76
CA ALA A 68 -5.68 -6.57 -11.86
C ALA A 68 -5.25 -6.06 -10.46
N ALA A 69 -4.13 -6.54 -9.93
CA ALA A 69 -3.61 -6.11 -8.62
C ALA A 69 -3.33 -4.60 -8.55
N ALA A 70 -2.91 -3.98 -9.67
CA ALA A 70 -2.67 -2.54 -9.69
C ALA A 70 -3.98 -1.75 -9.56
N VAL A 71 -5.07 -2.27 -10.15
CA VAL A 71 -6.39 -1.65 -10.04
C VAL A 71 -6.95 -1.84 -8.64
N ASP A 72 -6.91 -3.06 -8.09
CA ASP A 72 -7.34 -3.37 -6.73
C ASP A 72 -6.61 -2.47 -5.72
N PHE A 73 -5.28 -2.38 -5.80
CA PHE A 73 -4.51 -1.49 -4.95
C PHE A 73 -4.87 -0.01 -5.14
N GLN A 74 -4.88 0.51 -6.38
CA GLN A 74 -5.05 1.95 -6.58
C GLN A 74 -6.47 2.41 -6.27
N VAL A 75 -7.48 1.63 -6.61
CA VAL A 75 -8.89 1.95 -6.40
C VAL A 75 -9.34 1.57 -4.99
N GLY A 76 -8.97 0.39 -4.49
CA GLY A 76 -9.28 -0.10 -3.15
C GLY A 76 -8.59 0.69 -2.03
N THR A 77 -7.48 1.37 -2.33
CA THR A 77 -6.90 2.36 -1.41
C THR A 77 -7.40 3.79 -1.64
N GLY A 78 -8.33 4.00 -2.58
CA GLY A 78 -8.93 5.29 -2.91
C GLY A 78 -8.00 6.30 -3.59
N ARG A 79 -6.78 5.89 -3.99
CA ARG A 79 -5.82 6.77 -4.69
C ARG A 79 -6.30 7.11 -6.09
N MET A 80 -6.87 6.12 -6.77
CA MET A 80 -7.58 6.27 -8.03
C MET A 80 -9.09 6.14 -7.81
N PRO A 81 -9.91 6.88 -8.59
CA PRO A 81 -9.55 7.94 -9.52
C PRO A 81 -8.96 9.16 -8.80
N MET A 82 -7.98 9.81 -9.43
CA MET A 82 -7.41 11.06 -8.91
C MET A 82 -8.42 12.21 -9.08
N ALA A 83 -8.60 13.03 -8.04
CA ALA A 83 -9.45 14.22 -8.13
C ALA A 83 -8.83 15.32 -9.03
N ARG A 84 -7.49 15.39 -9.04
CA ARG A 84 -6.71 16.31 -9.89
C ARG A 84 -5.31 15.75 -10.09
N PRO A 85 -4.65 16.04 -11.23
CA PRO A 85 -3.23 15.77 -11.39
C PRO A 85 -2.42 16.45 -10.29
N GLY A 86 -1.37 15.78 -9.82
CA GLY A 86 -0.54 16.25 -8.72
C GLY A 86 0.80 15.53 -8.67
N VAL A 87 1.63 15.93 -7.70
CA VAL A 87 2.97 15.36 -7.48
C VAL A 87 2.91 13.88 -7.09
N GLN A 88 1.87 13.50 -6.35
CA GLN A 88 1.61 12.16 -5.85
C GLN A 88 0.09 11.99 -5.64
N ALA A 89 -0.46 10.80 -5.89
CA ALA A 89 -1.85 10.47 -5.57
C ALA A 89 -1.98 10.13 -4.07
N PRO A 90 -2.66 10.95 -3.24
CA PRO A 90 -2.86 10.64 -1.83
C PRO A 90 -3.95 9.58 -1.64
N LYS A 91 -3.94 8.91 -0.48
CA LYS A 91 -5.07 8.08 -0.03
C LYS A 91 -6.30 8.98 0.16
N LYS A 92 -7.45 8.51 -0.30
CA LYS A 92 -8.77 9.14 -0.14
C LYS A 92 -9.78 8.09 0.29
N ASP A 93 -11.00 8.52 0.57
CA ASP A 93 -12.12 7.60 0.73
C ASP A 93 -12.34 6.82 -0.56
N VAL A 94 -12.62 5.53 -0.40
CA VAL A 94 -12.87 4.61 -1.50
C VAL A 94 -14.22 4.96 -2.12
N LEU A 95 -14.25 5.13 -3.44
CA LEU A 95 -15.45 5.57 -4.17
C LEU A 95 -16.28 4.42 -4.74
N TYR A 96 -15.70 3.23 -4.83
CA TYR A 96 -16.28 2.05 -5.46
C TYR A 96 -16.45 0.94 -4.41
N SER A 97 -17.45 0.08 -4.57
CA SER A 97 -17.56 -1.14 -3.76
C SER A 97 -16.50 -2.17 -4.15
N GLU A 98 -16.27 -3.19 -3.32
CA GLU A 98 -15.35 -4.29 -3.64
C GLU A 98 -15.74 -5.02 -4.93
N GLU A 99 -17.04 -5.18 -5.20
CA GLU A 99 -17.55 -5.77 -6.44
C GLU A 99 -17.24 -4.89 -7.66
N GLU A 100 -17.40 -3.57 -7.52
CA GLU A 100 -17.08 -2.62 -8.59
C GLU A 100 -15.56 -2.55 -8.84
N ILE A 101 -14.74 -2.62 -7.79
CA ILE A 101 -13.28 -2.70 -7.89
C ILE A 101 -12.87 -3.98 -8.62
N SER A 102 -13.45 -5.12 -8.24
CA SER A 102 -13.19 -6.41 -8.88
C SER A 102 -13.57 -6.38 -10.36
N ALA A 103 -14.71 -5.79 -10.71
CA ALA A 103 -15.14 -5.62 -12.10
C ALA A 103 -14.17 -4.72 -12.89
N LEU A 104 -13.77 -3.57 -12.32
CA LEU A 104 -12.77 -2.69 -12.92
C LEU A 104 -11.42 -3.41 -13.13
N ALA A 105 -10.98 -4.21 -12.16
CA ALA A 105 -9.74 -4.97 -12.22
C ALA A 105 -9.80 -6.05 -13.31
N ALA A 106 -10.92 -6.77 -13.43
CA ALA A 106 -11.16 -7.75 -14.48
C ALA A 106 -11.13 -7.11 -15.88
N TYR A 107 -11.76 -5.94 -16.05
CA TYR A 107 -11.71 -5.21 -17.32
C TYR A 107 -10.28 -4.78 -17.69
N VAL A 108 -9.50 -4.25 -16.74
CA VAL A 108 -8.12 -3.85 -17.04
C VAL A 108 -7.23 -5.07 -17.33
N ALA A 109 -7.44 -6.19 -16.63
CA ALA A 109 -6.74 -7.44 -16.91
C ALA A 109 -7.05 -7.99 -18.31
N SER A 110 -8.25 -7.74 -18.85
CA SER A 110 -8.60 -8.14 -20.21
C SER A 110 -7.88 -7.32 -21.30
N LEU A 111 -7.25 -6.19 -20.95
CA LEU A 111 -6.51 -5.34 -21.90
C LEU A 111 -5.09 -5.85 -22.19
N GLY A 112 -4.54 -6.72 -21.34
CA GLY A 112 -3.23 -7.32 -21.53
C GLY A 112 -2.69 -8.03 -20.29
N PRO A 113 -1.67 -8.88 -20.44
CA PRO A 113 -1.11 -9.68 -19.34
C PRO A 113 -0.45 -8.78 -18.29
N GLY A 114 -0.79 -8.99 -17.02
CA GLY A 114 -0.19 -8.29 -15.89
C GLY A 114 -0.45 -9.03 -14.58
N PRO A 115 0.05 -8.51 -13.44
CA PRO A 115 -0.10 -9.16 -12.16
C PRO A 115 -1.57 -9.34 -11.75
N ALA A 116 -1.95 -10.55 -11.37
CA ALA A 116 -3.27 -10.87 -10.83
C ALA A 116 -3.39 -10.42 -9.37
N ILE A 117 -4.62 -10.21 -8.90
CA ILE A 117 -4.91 -9.98 -7.47
C ILE A 117 -4.39 -11.22 -6.71
N PRO A 118 -3.59 -11.04 -5.65
CA PRO A 118 -3.05 -12.18 -4.90
C PRO A 118 -4.15 -12.90 -4.14
N GLU A 119 -4.07 -14.23 -4.11
CA GLU A 119 -4.89 -15.05 -3.23
C GLU A 119 -4.52 -14.83 -1.76
N SER A 120 -5.47 -15.11 -0.86
CA SER A 120 -5.28 -14.86 0.58
C SER A 120 -4.08 -15.55 1.19
N ASP A 121 -3.75 -16.76 0.72
CA ASP A 121 -2.59 -17.50 1.18
C ASP A 121 -1.30 -16.72 0.92
N ALA A 122 -1.18 -16.01 -0.21
CA ALA A 122 0.02 -15.26 -0.59
C ALA A 122 0.42 -14.19 0.41
N TYR A 123 -0.55 -13.50 1.03
CA TYR A 123 -0.29 -12.33 1.88
C TYR A 123 -0.64 -12.52 3.36
N ASP A 124 -1.49 -13.49 3.72
CA ASP A 124 -1.94 -13.68 5.11
C ASP A 124 -0.83 -14.35 5.96
N PRO A 125 -0.29 -13.68 7.00
CA PRO A 125 0.68 -14.28 7.92
C PRO A 125 0.15 -15.49 8.70
N LEU A 126 -1.16 -15.67 8.81
CA LEU A 126 -1.78 -16.84 9.44
C LEU A 126 -1.70 -18.10 8.56
N ALA A 127 -1.42 -17.95 7.26
CA ALA A 127 -1.11 -19.07 6.39
C ALA A 127 0.29 -19.67 6.67
N ILE A 128 1.12 -19.00 7.46
CA ILE A 128 2.41 -19.51 7.94
C ILE A 128 2.15 -20.41 9.16
N PRO A 129 2.69 -21.64 9.19
CA PRO A 129 2.62 -22.50 10.37
C PRO A 129 3.09 -21.77 11.63
N GLU A 130 2.42 -22.00 12.75
CA GLU A 130 2.69 -21.25 13.99
C GLU A 130 4.15 -21.44 14.45
N GLU A 131 4.69 -22.65 14.26
CA GLU A 131 6.08 -23.01 14.55
C GLU A 131 7.10 -22.22 13.72
N ASP A 132 6.74 -21.76 12.53
CA ASP A 132 7.61 -21.07 11.58
C ASP A 132 7.42 -19.55 11.60
N ARG A 133 6.37 -19.05 12.28
CA ARG A 133 5.99 -17.63 12.23
C ARG A 133 7.05 -16.71 12.80
N GLU A 134 7.71 -17.09 13.89
CA GLU A 134 8.80 -16.29 14.46
C GLU A 134 9.99 -16.18 13.49
N GLU A 135 10.34 -17.29 12.82
CA GLU A 135 11.42 -17.27 11.82
C GLU A 135 11.04 -16.42 10.61
N ALA A 136 9.79 -16.51 10.16
CA ALA A 136 9.24 -15.66 9.11
C ALA A 136 9.29 -14.17 9.46
N ILE A 137 8.96 -13.79 10.70
CA ILE A 137 9.08 -12.42 11.18
C ILE A 137 10.54 -11.94 11.13
N VAL A 138 11.50 -12.80 11.53
CA VAL A 138 12.93 -12.47 11.47
C VAL A 138 13.37 -12.24 10.03
N ARG A 139 13.11 -13.18 9.11
CA ARG A 139 13.44 -13.07 7.68
C ARG A 139 12.76 -11.86 7.03
N GLY A 140 11.49 -11.65 7.31
CA GLY A 140 10.71 -10.50 6.85
C GLY A 140 11.32 -9.17 7.29
N GLY A 141 11.81 -9.11 8.52
CA GLY A 141 12.54 -7.95 9.02
C GLY A 141 13.85 -7.70 8.29
N GLU A 142 14.57 -8.74 7.86
CA GLU A 142 15.78 -8.60 7.04
C GLU A 142 15.45 -8.06 5.65
N PHE A 143 14.43 -8.61 4.98
CA PHE A 143 13.95 -8.12 3.68
C PHE A 143 13.47 -6.68 3.76
N PHE A 144 12.69 -6.32 4.78
CA PHE A 144 12.19 -4.96 4.95
C PHE A 144 13.33 -3.95 5.20
N ARG A 145 14.30 -4.30 6.05
CA ARG A 145 15.46 -3.45 6.35
C ARG A 145 16.33 -3.20 5.14
N THR A 146 16.54 -4.22 4.31
CA THR A 146 17.38 -4.14 3.12
C THR A 146 16.70 -3.44 1.94
N ASN A 147 15.38 -3.57 1.78
CA ASN A 147 14.68 -3.09 0.58
C ASN A 147 13.77 -1.87 0.80
N CYS A 148 13.22 -1.68 2.00
CA CYS A 148 12.08 -0.77 2.21
C CYS A 148 12.39 0.41 3.13
N THR A 149 13.29 0.24 4.10
CA THR A 149 13.53 1.26 5.16
C THR A 149 14.10 2.57 4.65
N ALA A 150 14.80 2.55 3.52
CA ALA A 150 15.31 3.76 2.86
C ALA A 150 14.19 4.77 2.55
N CYS A 151 12.97 4.28 2.32
CA CYS A 151 11.80 5.10 2.03
C CYS A 151 10.80 5.12 3.20
N HIS A 152 10.46 3.96 3.76
CA HIS A 152 9.37 3.82 4.73
C HIS A 152 9.81 3.97 6.20
N ASN A 153 11.11 4.18 6.46
CA ASN A 153 11.71 4.20 7.80
C ASN A 153 11.69 2.81 8.47
N PHE A 154 12.54 2.59 9.48
CA PHE A 154 12.62 1.36 10.25
C PHE A 154 11.29 1.01 10.95
N ALA A 155 10.57 2.03 11.42
CA ALA A 155 9.29 1.90 12.09
C ALA A 155 8.08 1.88 11.12
N ALA A 156 8.32 1.78 9.81
CA ALA A 156 7.29 1.84 8.78
C ALA A 156 6.38 3.09 8.84
N SER A 157 6.90 4.19 9.39
CA SER A 157 6.18 5.47 9.55
C SER A 157 6.13 6.30 8.26
N GLY A 158 6.87 5.93 7.23
CA GLY A 158 7.02 6.72 6.00
C GLY A 158 8.18 7.72 6.06
N GLY A 159 8.34 8.50 4.99
CA GLY A 159 9.46 9.42 4.82
C GLY A 159 9.27 10.38 3.65
N ALA A 160 9.97 11.52 3.67
CA ALA A 160 9.95 12.47 2.57
C ALA A 160 10.80 11.96 1.39
N LEU A 161 10.32 12.16 0.17
CA LEU A 161 11.02 11.82 -1.07
C LEU A 161 11.30 13.09 -1.91
N PRO A 162 12.29 13.06 -2.81
CA PRO A 162 12.58 14.18 -3.71
C PRO A 162 11.35 14.60 -4.54
N GLY A 163 11.33 15.87 -4.93
CA GLY A 163 10.27 16.41 -5.78
C GLY A 163 8.91 16.58 -5.09
N GLY A 164 8.86 16.62 -3.77
CA GLY A 164 7.62 16.84 -3.00
C GLY A 164 6.76 15.59 -2.81
N LYS A 165 7.30 14.41 -3.13
CA LYS A 165 6.67 13.10 -2.91
C LYS A 165 6.97 12.61 -1.49
N TYR A 166 6.29 11.57 -1.04
CA TYR A 166 6.55 10.93 0.24
C TYR A 166 6.23 9.43 0.18
N ALA A 167 6.96 8.64 0.96
CA ALA A 167 6.57 7.28 1.29
C ALA A 167 5.50 7.35 2.40
N PRO A 168 4.31 6.77 2.21
CA PRO A 168 3.29 6.74 3.26
C PRO A 168 3.71 5.82 4.42
N SER A 169 3.08 5.98 5.58
CA SER A 169 3.15 4.96 6.64
C SER A 169 2.49 3.67 6.16
N LEU A 170 3.05 2.53 6.57
CA LEU A 170 2.50 1.20 6.31
C LEU A 170 1.63 0.68 7.45
N ARG A 171 1.52 1.43 8.56
CA ARG A 171 0.65 1.06 9.68
C ARG A 171 -0.83 1.18 9.30
N GLY A 172 -1.64 0.22 9.73
CA GLY A 172 -3.07 0.17 9.44
C GLY A 172 -3.39 0.04 7.95
N VAL A 173 -2.45 -0.50 7.16
CA VAL A 173 -2.66 -0.90 5.77
C VAL A 173 -2.93 -2.40 5.77
N SER A 174 -3.94 -2.86 5.01
CA SER A 174 -4.24 -4.28 4.94
C SER A 174 -3.12 -5.07 4.25
N ASP A 175 -2.92 -6.31 4.70
CA ASP A 175 -1.92 -7.24 4.18
C ASP A 175 -2.00 -7.40 2.65
N LYS A 176 -3.22 -7.53 2.10
CA LYS A 176 -3.48 -7.53 0.64
C LYS A 176 -2.85 -6.33 -0.05
N HIS A 177 -3.14 -5.12 0.44
CA HIS A 177 -2.63 -3.89 -0.18
C HIS A 177 -1.11 -3.72 0.01
N ILE A 178 -0.53 -4.24 1.10
CA ILE A 178 0.93 -4.25 1.26
C ILE A 178 1.56 -5.15 0.20
N TYR A 179 1.01 -6.35 -0.01
CA TYR A 179 1.45 -7.28 -1.05
C TYR A 179 1.36 -6.67 -2.44
N GLU A 180 0.21 -6.08 -2.78
CA GLU A 180 -0.01 -5.47 -4.09
C GLU A 180 0.87 -4.24 -4.32
N ALA A 181 1.15 -3.45 -3.27
CA ALA A 181 2.10 -2.35 -3.37
C ALA A 181 3.49 -2.86 -3.76
N MET A 182 3.96 -3.96 -3.14
CA MET A 182 5.23 -4.59 -3.52
C MET A 182 5.17 -5.12 -4.97
N LEU A 183 4.10 -5.81 -5.32
CA LEU A 183 3.93 -6.44 -6.63
C LEU A 183 3.83 -5.44 -7.79
N THR A 184 3.21 -4.27 -7.57
CA THR A 184 2.85 -3.32 -8.64
C THR A 184 3.71 -2.06 -8.66
N GLY A 185 4.45 -1.77 -7.58
CA GLY A 185 5.35 -0.62 -7.49
C GLY A 185 4.62 0.73 -7.69
N PRO A 186 3.70 1.13 -6.79
CA PRO A 186 2.92 2.33 -6.98
C PRO A 186 3.78 3.61 -6.91
N GLN A 187 3.59 4.47 -7.92
CA GLN A 187 4.13 5.83 -8.00
C GLN A 187 5.65 5.91 -8.11
N GLN A 188 6.40 5.94 -7.00
CA GLN A 188 7.87 5.92 -7.00
C GLN A 188 8.44 4.68 -6.32
N MET A 189 7.57 3.85 -5.77
CA MET A 189 7.99 2.58 -5.21
C MET A 189 8.42 1.66 -6.37
N PRO A 190 9.62 1.05 -6.31
CA PRO A 190 10.03 0.11 -7.32
C PRO A 190 9.12 -1.14 -7.30
N VAL A 191 9.06 -1.82 -8.44
CA VAL A 191 8.31 -3.07 -8.59
C VAL A 191 9.14 -4.22 -8.01
N PHE A 192 8.59 -4.93 -7.03
CA PHE A 192 9.11 -6.18 -6.50
C PHE A 192 8.24 -7.32 -7.05
N SER A 193 8.50 -7.74 -8.29
CA SER A 193 7.82 -8.89 -8.90
C SER A 193 8.13 -10.17 -8.13
N ASP A 194 7.36 -11.25 -8.36
CA ASP A 194 7.61 -12.55 -7.73
C ASP A 194 8.94 -13.19 -8.17
N GLU A 195 9.60 -12.64 -9.20
CA GLU A 195 10.97 -12.99 -9.61
C GLU A 195 12.05 -12.29 -8.78
N VAL A 196 11.75 -11.10 -8.24
CA VAL A 196 12.66 -10.30 -7.42
C VAL A 196 12.50 -10.62 -5.94
N LEU A 197 11.25 -10.73 -5.49
CA LEU A 197 10.88 -11.06 -4.13
C LEU A 197 9.69 -12.03 -4.22
N LYS A 198 9.93 -13.29 -3.85
CA LYS A 198 8.93 -14.35 -3.94
C LYS A 198 7.72 -14.05 -3.07
N SER A 199 6.60 -14.71 -3.36
CA SER A 199 5.37 -14.60 -2.58
C SER A 199 5.58 -14.90 -1.09
N GLU A 200 6.36 -15.94 -0.77
CA GLU A 200 6.73 -16.29 0.61
C GLU A 200 7.51 -15.16 1.32
N GLU A 201 8.46 -14.54 0.62
CA GLU A 201 9.31 -13.47 1.17
C GLU A 201 8.50 -12.18 1.38
N LYS A 202 7.53 -11.91 0.51
CA LYS A 202 6.55 -10.82 0.69
C LYS A 202 5.67 -11.06 1.91
N ARG A 203 5.20 -12.29 2.12
CA ARG A 203 4.41 -12.67 3.30
C ARG A 203 5.21 -12.53 4.60
N ASP A 204 6.49 -12.92 4.57
CA ASP A 204 7.41 -12.73 5.69
C ASP A 204 7.55 -11.22 6.02
N ILE A 205 7.69 -10.34 5.02
CA ILE A 205 7.69 -8.87 5.24
C ILE A 205 6.39 -8.40 5.91
N ILE A 206 5.24 -8.90 5.47
CA ILE A 206 3.94 -8.56 6.07
C ILE A 206 3.86 -9.04 7.52
N ALA A 207 4.30 -10.28 7.79
CA ALA A 207 4.38 -10.80 9.16
C ALA A 207 5.26 -9.91 10.06
N TYR A 208 6.41 -9.45 9.54
CA TYR A 208 7.26 -8.49 10.23
C TYR A 208 6.55 -7.15 10.49
N LEU A 209 5.88 -6.59 9.48
CA LEU A 209 5.15 -5.33 9.63
C LEU A 209 4.05 -5.42 10.71
N ASN A 210 3.29 -6.52 10.72
CA ASN A 210 2.26 -6.76 11.72
C ASN A 210 2.88 -6.89 13.12
N SER A 211 4.01 -7.58 13.25
CA SER A 211 4.72 -7.72 14.53
C SER A 211 5.19 -6.37 15.12
N ILE A 212 5.65 -5.43 14.29
CA ILE A 212 6.10 -4.10 14.76
C ILE A 212 4.93 -3.12 14.97
N GLU A 213 3.77 -3.40 14.38
CA GLU A 213 2.53 -2.65 14.62
C GLU A 213 1.91 -3.04 15.96
N ASP A 214 1.88 -4.34 16.26
CA ASP A 214 1.34 -4.90 17.51
C ASP A 214 2.29 -4.77 18.70
N ALA A 215 3.59 -4.60 18.46
CA ALA A 215 4.59 -4.51 19.52
C ALA A 215 4.26 -3.37 20.52
N PRO A 216 4.26 -3.66 21.84
CA PRO A 216 4.05 -2.64 22.85
C PRO A 216 5.09 -1.53 22.72
N ARG A 217 4.65 -0.28 22.90
CA ARG A 217 5.54 0.89 22.83
C ARG A 217 6.41 0.97 24.08
N TYR A 218 7.49 0.20 24.12
CA TYR A 218 8.48 0.24 25.20
C TYR A 218 9.31 1.54 25.10
N GLY A 219 9.29 2.37 26.15
CA GLY A 219 10.15 3.58 26.25
C GLY A 219 9.45 4.93 26.47
N GLY A 220 8.14 4.97 26.70
CA GLY A 220 7.39 6.22 26.90
C GLY A 220 6.76 6.75 25.61
N GLY A 221 6.37 8.04 25.59
CA GLY A 221 5.66 8.66 24.47
C GLY A 221 6.49 8.71 23.20
N ASN A 222 6.42 7.66 22.39
CA ASN A 222 7.09 7.62 21.09
C ASN A 222 6.40 8.64 20.16
N MET A 223 7.08 9.76 19.88
CA MET A 223 6.56 10.87 19.07
C MET A 223 6.50 10.49 17.59
N GLY A 224 5.63 9.54 17.25
CA GLY A 224 5.40 9.05 15.89
C GLY A 224 6.50 8.14 15.32
N ALA A 225 7.44 7.68 16.15
CA ALA A 225 8.60 6.88 15.73
C ALA A 225 9.43 7.54 14.61
N PHE A 226 9.40 8.88 14.54
CA PHE A 226 10.20 9.67 13.60
C PHE A 226 11.68 9.77 14.01
N GLY A 227 12.05 9.16 15.15
CA GLY A 227 13.43 8.99 15.57
C GLY A 227 14.07 10.22 16.22
N PRO A 228 15.41 10.31 16.21
CA PRO A 228 16.19 11.16 17.13
C PRO A 228 15.96 12.66 16.94
N VAL A 229 15.42 13.08 15.79
CA VAL A 229 15.12 14.50 15.54
C VAL A 229 13.93 14.96 16.38
N SER A 230 12.83 14.21 16.36
CA SER A 230 11.64 14.53 17.15
C SER A 230 11.93 14.44 18.65
N GLU A 231 12.65 13.39 19.05
CA GLU A 231 13.15 13.18 20.41
C GLU A 231 14.06 14.31 20.88
N GLY A 232 15.01 14.74 20.04
CA GLY A 232 15.90 15.85 20.33
C GLY A 232 15.18 17.18 20.49
N LEU A 233 14.17 17.46 19.65
CA LEU A 233 13.37 18.68 19.76
C LEU A 233 12.58 18.72 21.08
N PHE A 234 11.99 17.60 21.48
CA PHE A 234 11.29 17.49 22.76
C PHE A 234 12.25 17.63 23.94
N ALA A 235 13.39 16.93 23.90
CA ALA A 235 14.42 17.05 24.92
C ALA A 235 14.93 18.49 25.05
N TRP A 236 15.03 19.22 23.95
CA TRP A 236 15.39 20.63 23.94
C TRP A 236 14.28 21.52 24.52
N LEU A 237 13.05 21.41 24.03
CA LEU A 237 11.94 22.25 24.47
C LEU A 237 11.52 21.97 25.92
N VAL A 238 11.35 20.70 26.27
CA VAL A 238 10.84 20.28 27.58
C VAL A 238 11.99 20.08 28.56
N GLY A 239 13.03 19.34 28.17
CA GLY A 239 14.16 19.06 29.05
C GLY A 239 14.96 20.32 29.36
N ILE A 240 15.55 20.95 28.34
CA ILE A 240 16.35 22.16 28.54
C ILE A 240 15.46 23.33 28.98
N GLY A 241 14.26 23.48 28.40
CA GLY A 241 13.29 24.49 28.83
C GLY A 241 12.93 24.38 30.32
N ALA A 242 12.69 23.18 30.84
CA ALA A 242 12.45 22.97 32.28
C ALA A 242 13.69 23.31 33.11
N CYS A 243 14.88 22.88 32.69
CA CYS A 243 16.13 23.22 33.38
C CYS A 243 16.37 24.73 33.47
N VAL A 244 16.14 25.47 32.38
CA VAL A 244 16.23 26.93 32.36
C VAL A 244 15.17 27.55 33.27
N GLY A 245 13.93 27.05 33.24
CA GLY A 245 12.86 27.49 34.13
C GLY A 245 13.20 27.32 35.60
N PHE A 246 13.73 26.15 36.00
CA PHE A 246 14.20 25.91 37.37
C PHE A 246 15.38 26.80 37.75
N ALA A 247 16.35 27.01 36.85
CA ALA A 247 17.47 27.90 37.11
C ALA A 247 17.03 29.35 37.36
N VAL A 248 16.10 29.88 36.55
CA VAL A 248 15.52 31.21 36.73
C VAL A 248 14.71 31.30 38.03
N TRP A 249 13.94 30.25 38.36
CA TRP A 249 13.20 30.19 39.61
C TRP A 249 14.12 30.20 40.85
N ILE A 250 15.21 29.43 40.83
CA ILE A 250 16.22 29.42 41.91
C ILE A 250 16.92 30.78 42.02
N ALA A 251 17.30 31.40 40.89
CA ALA A 251 17.96 32.70 40.88
C ALA A 251 17.04 33.84 41.39
N SER A 252 15.75 33.81 41.03
CA SER A 252 14.78 34.84 41.45
C SER A 252 14.26 34.66 42.88
N SER A 253 14.26 33.44 43.42
CA SER A 253 13.89 33.16 44.82
C SER A 253 15.03 33.45 45.80
N SER A 254 16.29 33.23 45.41
CA SER A 254 17.46 33.51 46.27
C SER A 254 17.77 35.00 46.45
N THR A 255 17.41 35.86 45.49
CA THR A 255 17.62 37.32 45.56
C THR A 255 16.62 38.04 46.49
N ARG A 256 15.56 37.38 46.98
CA ARG A 256 14.56 37.98 47.87
C ARG A 256 14.94 37.98 49.36
N SER A 257 16.08 37.38 49.75
CA SER A 257 16.41 37.14 51.18
C SER A 257 17.37 38.13 51.85
N LYS A 258 17.68 39.31 51.27
CA LYS A 258 18.43 40.37 51.99
C LYS A 258 17.84 41.75 51.77
N LYS A 259 16.79 42.09 52.51
CA LYS A 259 16.49 43.48 52.88
C LYS A 259 15.86 43.52 54.29
N GLY A 260 16.66 43.98 55.24
CA GLY A 260 16.41 43.98 56.69
C GLY A 260 17.66 43.42 57.36
N THR A 261 18.54 44.17 58.02
CA THR A 261 18.35 45.40 58.80
C THR A 261 19.73 46.06 58.86
N GLN A 262 19.86 47.33 58.49
CA GLN A 262 21.04 48.12 58.88
C GLN A 262 20.66 48.91 60.14
N SER A 263 21.36 48.60 61.23
CA SER A 263 21.38 49.35 62.48
C SER A 263 22.25 50.58 62.34
#